data_AF-A0A455UHB6-F1
#
_entry.id   AF-A0A455UHB6-F1
#
_cell.length_a   1.000
_cell.length_b   1.000
_cell.length_c   1.000
_cell.angle_alpha   90.00
_cell.angle_beta   90.00
_cell.angle_gamma   90.00
#
_symmetry.space_group_name_H-M   'P 1'
#
loop_
_entity.id
_entity.type
_entity.pdbx_description
1 polymer ?
#
loop_
_entity_poly.entity_id
_entity_poly.type
_entity_poly.pdbx_seq_one_letter_code
_entity_poly.pdbx_strand_id
1 'polypeptide(L)'
;MGGIVTGYVLALVMGVVDFTPVREAAWLSVPSFTAPSFHWAAILFMIPVAIAPAVEHIGDMVAIGSVTRKNYLEKPGLHRTLLGDGLATSVAALFGGPPNTTYSEVTGAVTLTRAFNPKVHGRGSDYCDCARICV
;
A
#
# COMPACT_ATOMS: atom_id res chain seq x y z
N MET A 1 -14.03 6.81 8.86
CA MET A 1 -14.00 8.26 9.20
C MET A 1 -14.57 8.58 10.58
N GLY A 2 -15.79 8.17 10.93
CA GLY A 2 -16.43 8.53 12.22
C GLY A 2 -15.58 8.25 13.47
N GLY A 3 -14.93 7.08 13.55
CA GLY A 3 -14.09 6.72 14.70
C GLY A 3 -12.85 7.62 14.88
N ILE A 4 -12.15 7.94 13.79
CA ILE A 4 -10.96 8.83 13.83
C ILE A 4 -11.36 10.23 14.27
N VAL A 5 -12.46 10.76 13.72
CA VAL A 5 -12.96 12.11 14.05
C VAL A 5 -13.38 12.18 15.52
N THR A 6 -14.21 11.24 15.98
CA THR A 6 -14.67 11.23 17.37
C THR A 6 -13.52 11.04 18.35
N GLY A 7 -12.56 10.16 18.03
CA GLY A 7 -11.37 9.93 18.85
C GLY A 7 -10.48 11.18 18.94
N TYR A 8 -10.27 11.88 17.83
CA TYR A 8 -9.49 13.12 17.81
C TYR A 8 -10.19 14.24 18.61
N VAL A 9 -11.51 14.41 18.46
CA VAL A 9 -12.29 15.39 19.23
C VAL A 9 -12.21 15.12 20.74
N LEU A 10 -12.31 13.85 21.15
CA LEU A 10 -12.13 13.46 22.56
C LEU A 10 -10.72 13.77 23.07
N ALA A 11 -9.69 13.47 22.28
CA ALA A 11 -8.30 13.77 22.63
C ALA A 11 -8.05 15.28 22.80
N LEU A 12 -8.71 16.12 21.99
CA LEU A 12 -8.68 17.57 22.13
C LEU A 12 -9.34 18.05 23.43
N VAL A 13 -10.53 17.52 23.77
CA VAL A 13 -11.25 17.88 25.01
C VAL A 13 -10.46 17.45 26.25
N MET A 14 -9.76 16.32 26.18
CA MET A 14 -8.90 15.84 27.27
C MET A 14 -7.54 16.54 27.34
N GLY A 15 -7.22 17.44 26.41
CA GLY A 15 -5.97 18.21 26.42
C GLY A 15 -4.70 17.39 26.17
N VAL A 16 -4.83 16.19 25.59
CA VAL A 16 -3.70 15.27 25.34
C VAL A 16 -2.98 15.59 24.02
N VAL A 17 -3.56 16.46 23.18
CA VAL A 17 -3.02 16.83 21.88
C VAL A 17 -2.04 17.99 22.02
N ASP A 18 -0.76 17.73 21.71
CA ASP A 18 0.28 18.76 21.62
C ASP A 18 0.41 19.29 20.19
N PHE A 19 0.29 20.61 20.04
CA PHE A 19 0.40 21.32 18.75
C PHE A 19 1.78 21.94 18.50
N THR A 20 2.72 21.80 19.43
CA THR A 20 4.11 22.23 19.28
C THR A 20 4.74 21.79 17.94
N PRO A 21 4.68 20.51 17.51
CA PRO A 21 5.27 20.08 16.24
C PRO A 21 4.61 20.72 15.00
N VAL A 22 3.34 21.12 15.08
CA VAL A 22 2.65 21.82 13.98
C VAL A 22 3.12 23.26 13.87
N ARG A 23 3.39 23.91 15.00
CA ARG A 23 3.87 25.30 15.05
C ARG A 23 5.33 25.42 14.61
N GLU A 24 6.14 24.42 14.91
CA GLU A 24 7.57 24.39 14.59
C GLU A 24 7.88 23.78 13.21
N ALA A 25 6.90 23.15 12.57
CA ALA A 25 7.07 22.60 11.23
C ALA A 25 7.34 23.70 10.20
N ALA A 26 8.32 23.46 9.33
CA ALA A 26 8.57 24.31 8.18
C ALA A 26 7.41 24.19 7.17
N TRP A 27 6.98 25.33 6.60
CA TRP A 27 5.95 25.35 5.55
C TRP A 27 6.34 24.55 4.30
N LEU A 28 7.66 24.39 4.05
CA LEU A 28 8.20 23.55 3.01
C LEU A 28 9.42 22.79 3.55
N SER A 29 9.32 21.47 3.61
CA SER A 29 10.42 20.58 3.99
C SER A 29 10.66 19.55 2.90
N VAL A 30 11.92 19.34 2.52
CA VAL A 30 12.30 18.25 1.61
C VAL A 30 12.29 16.94 2.43
N PRO A 31 11.65 15.86 1.95
CA PRO A 31 11.69 14.58 2.64
C PRO A 31 13.14 14.08 2.74
N SER A 32 13.49 13.52 3.89
CA SER A 32 14.80 12.91 4.10
C SER A 32 14.89 11.62 3.29
N PHE A 33 15.72 11.62 2.24
CA PHE A 33 16.02 10.41 1.50
C PHE A 33 17.11 9.63 2.23
N THR A 34 16.90 8.33 2.38
CA THR A 34 17.90 7.41 2.94
C THR A 34 18.42 6.53 1.82
N ALA A 35 19.74 6.54 1.61
CA ALA A 35 20.37 5.65 0.66
C ALA A 35 20.36 4.20 1.19
N PRO A 36 20.14 3.19 0.33
CA PRO A 36 20.13 1.79 0.75
C PRO A 36 21.54 1.34 1.20
N SER A 37 21.63 0.73 2.37
CA SER A 37 22.86 0.07 2.84
C SER A 37 22.77 -1.44 2.66
N PHE A 38 23.82 -2.05 2.09
CA PHE A 38 23.86 -3.48 1.83
C PHE A 38 24.50 -4.22 2.99
N HIS A 39 23.67 -4.85 3.83
CA HIS A 39 24.11 -5.72 4.91
C HIS A 39 23.61 -7.15 4.67
N TRP A 40 24.52 -8.09 4.43
CA TRP A 40 24.17 -9.48 4.09
C TRP A 40 23.30 -10.16 5.15
N ALA A 41 23.58 -9.91 6.44
CA ALA A 41 22.76 -10.44 7.54
C ALA A 41 21.32 -9.89 7.51
N ALA A 42 21.14 -8.60 7.22
CA ALA A 42 19.82 -7.98 7.12
C ALA A 42 19.04 -8.51 5.90
N ILE A 43 19.72 -8.67 4.76
CA ILE A 43 19.10 -9.21 3.54
C ILE A 43 18.62 -10.65 3.77
N LEU A 44 19.45 -11.51 4.36
CA LEU A 44 19.07 -12.89 4.67
C LEU A 44 17.89 -12.96 5.66
N PHE A 45 17.85 -12.07 6.64
CA PHE A 45 16.73 -11.98 7.58
C PHE A 45 15.43 -11.50 6.91
N MET A 46 15.54 -10.64 5.88
CA MET A 46 14.37 -10.16 5.13
C MET A 46 13.77 -11.20 4.18
N ILE A 47 14.50 -12.25 3.79
CA ILE A 47 13.97 -13.33 2.92
C ILE A 47 12.69 -13.98 3.49
N PRO A 48 12.66 -14.49 4.74
CA PRO A 48 11.44 -15.06 5.30
C PRO A 48 10.35 -14.00 5.55
N VAL A 49 10.72 -12.76 5.85
CA VAL A 49 9.76 -11.66 6.05
C VAL A 49 9.02 -11.33 4.75
N ALA A 50 9.70 -11.39 3.61
CA ALA A 50 9.12 -11.14 2.29
C ALA A 50 8.08 -12.20 1.86
N ILE A 51 8.00 -13.35 2.54
CA ILE A 51 6.99 -14.38 2.25
C ILE A 51 5.58 -13.87 2.66
N ALA A 52 5.46 -13.12 3.75
CA ALA A 52 4.16 -12.64 4.22
C ALA A 52 3.48 -11.71 3.20
N PRO A 53 4.13 -10.65 2.68
CA PRO A 53 3.56 -9.82 1.60
C PRO A 53 3.26 -10.60 0.31
N ALA A 54 4.08 -11.59 -0.03
CA ALA A 54 3.84 -12.41 -1.22
C ALA A 54 2.54 -13.24 -1.08
N VAL A 55 2.29 -13.81 0.10
CA VAL A 55 1.04 -14.54 0.40
C VAL A 55 -0.16 -13.59 0.48
N GLU A 56 0.02 -12.41 1.08
CA GLU A 56 -0.98 -11.34 1.14
C GLU A 56 -1.44 -10.90 -0.26
N HIS A 57 -0.48 -10.60 -1.16
CA HIS A 57 -0.75 -10.24 -2.54
C HIS A 57 -1.54 -11.34 -3.29
N ILE A 58 -1.16 -12.61 -3.11
CA ILE A 58 -1.90 -13.74 -3.73
C ILE A 58 -3.33 -13.81 -3.19
N GLY A 59 -3.52 -13.66 -1.88
CA GLY A 59 -4.82 -13.68 -1.22
C GLY A 59 -5.75 -12.59 -1.76
N ASP A 60 -5.24 -11.35 -1.86
CA ASP A 60 -6.01 -10.21 -2.34
C ASP A 60 -6.39 -10.35 -3.81
N MET A 61 -5.49 -10.90 -4.64
CA MET A 61 -5.77 -11.17 -6.05
C MET A 61 -6.88 -12.20 -6.25
N VAL A 62 -6.92 -13.23 -5.40
CA VAL A 62 -8.01 -14.23 -5.40
C VAL A 62 -9.32 -13.61 -4.88
N ALA A 63 -9.25 -12.83 -3.80
CA ALA A 63 -10.41 -12.15 -3.23
C ALA A 63 -11.08 -11.23 -4.26
N ILE A 64 -10.31 -10.37 -4.91
CA ILE A 64 -10.83 -9.44 -5.94
C ILE A 64 -11.35 -10.20 -7.15
N GLY A 65 -10.63 -11.24 -7.60
CA GLY A 65 -11.06 -12.06 -8.74
C GLY A 65 -12.40 -12.74 -8.51
N SER A 66 -12.66 -13.21 -7.28
CA SER A 66 -13.94 -13.81 -6.91
C SER A 66 -15.11 -12.82 -6.99
N VAL A 67 -14.85 -11.54 -6.71
CA VAL A 67 -15.87 -10.50 -6.63
C VAL A 67 -16.11 -9.84 -7.99
N THR A 68 -15.06 -9.60 -8.75
CA THR A 68 -15.16 -9.03 -10.12
C THR A 68 -15.52 -10.07 -11.17
N ARG A 69 -15.55 -11.36 -10.78
CA ARG A 69 -15.72 -12.53 -11.67
C ARG A 69 -14.72 -12.54 -12.83
N LYS A 70 -13.50 -12.06 -12.57
CA LYS A 70 -12.36 -12.10 -13.50
C LYS A 70 -11.21 -12.88 -12.87
N ASN A 71 -10.56 -13.74 -13.66
CA ASN A 71 -9.42 -14.49 -13.19
C ASN A 71 -8.11 -13.71 -13.41
N TYR A 72 -7.72 -12.92 -12.41
CA TYR A 72 -6.48 -12.15 -12.48
C TYR A 72 -5.20 -13.00 -12.40
N LEU A 73 -5.31 -14.24 -11.89
CA LEU A 73 -4.19 -15.20 -11.87
C LEU A 73 -3.79 -15.65 -13.28
N GLU A 74 -4.73 -15.64 -14.23
CA GLU A 74 -4.54 -16.05 -15.62
C GLU A 74 -4.32 -14.84 -16.55
N LYS A 75 -5.13 -13.79 -16.42
CA LYS A 75 -4.97 -12.52 -17.14
C LYS A 75 -5.17 -11.35 -16.17
N PRO A 76 -4.15 -10.54 -15.87
CA PRO A 76 -2.86 -10.35 -16.54
C PRO A 76 -1.78 -11.42 -16.25
N GLY A 77 -2.01 -12.29 -15.25
CA GLY A 77 -1.10 -13.35 -14.85
C GLY A 77 -0.42 -13.06 -13.51
N LEU A 78 -0.40 -14.04 -12.59
CA LEU A 78 0.19 -13.87 -11.25
C LEU A 78 1.67 -13.42 -11.29
N HIS A 79 2.42 -13.93 -12.26
CA HIS A 79 3.82 -13.56 -12.46
C HIS A 79 3.98 -12.06 -12.76
N ARG A 80 3.02 -11.42 -13.46
CA ARG A 80 3.10 -9.99 -13.79
C ARG A 80 2.74 -9.12 -12.59
N THR A 81 1.78 -9.54 -11.77
CA THR A 81 1.33 -8.75 -10.63
C THR A 81 2.31 -8.84 -9.46
N LEU A 82 2.86 -10.03 -9.19
CA LEU A 82 3.96 -10.20 -8.22
C LEU A 82 5.24 -9.49 -8.67
N LEU A 83 5.56 -9.51 -9.97
CA LEU A 83 6.69 -8.74 -10.49
C LEU A 83 6.46 -7.23 -10.33
N GLY A 84 5.24 -6.75 -10.57
CA GLY A 84 4.88 -5.35 -10.36
C GLY A 84 5.04 -4.92 -8.90
N ASP A 85 4.58 -5.74 -7.96
CA ASP A 85 4.71 -5.55 -6.51
C ASP A 85 6.19 -5.51 -6.08
N GLY A 86 6.98 -6.50 -6.51
CA GLY A 86 8.41 -6.55 -6.22
C GLY A 86 9.21 -5.37 -6.82
N LEU A 87 8.86 -4.93 -8.03
CA LEU A 87 9.46 -3.74 -8.65
C LEU A 87 9.07 -2.46 -7.90
N ALA A 88 7.80 -2.32 -7.50
CA ALA A 88 7.33 -1.18 -6.71
C ALA A 88 8.03 -1.12 -5.34
N THR A 89 8.22 -2.26 -4.68
CA THR A 89 8.95 -2.36 -3.41
C THR A 89 10.42 -2.04 -3.60
N SER A 90 11.05 -2.55 -4.67
CA SER A 90 12.45 -2.26 -4.97
C SER A 90 12.68 -0.78 -5.21
N VAL A 91 11.80 -0.13 -5.97
CA VAL A 91 11.87 1.32 -6.21
C VAL A 91 11.65 2.09 -4.91
N ALA A 92 10.66 1.73 -4.09
CA ALA A 92 10.44 2.37 -2.80
C ALA A 92 11.68 2.26 -1.89
N ALA A 93 12.28 1.06 -1.81
CA ALA A 93 13.48 0.81 -1.03
C ALA A 93 14.69 1.64 -1.51
N LEU A 94 14.82 1.92 -2.81
CA LEU A 94 15.89 2.78 -3.34
C LEU A 94 15.80 4.22 -2.83
N PHE A 95 14.59 4.71 -2.53
CA PHE A 95 14.36 6.04 -1.95
C PHE A 95 14.30 6.03 -0.41
N GLY A 96 14.58 4.89 0.23
CA GLY A 96 14.49 4.72 1.68
C GLY A 96 13.07 4.52 2.19
N GLY A 97 12.12 4.25 1.30
CA GLY A 97 10.75 3.91 1.64
C GLY A 97 10.61 2.47 2.17
N PRO A 98 9.57 2.20 2.97
CA PRO A 98 9.27 0.85 3.44
C PRO A 98 8.82 -0.06 2.27
N PRO A 99 8.90 -1.39 2.43
CA PRO A 99 8.29 -2.32 1.48
C PRO A 99 6.80 -2.04 1.34
N ASN A 100 6.31 -2.06 0.10
CA ASN A 100 4.90 -1.85 -0.22
C ASN A 100 4.26 -3.16 -0.68
N THR A 101 2.97 -3.33 -0.40
CA THR A 101 2.19 -4.45 -0.90
C THR A 101 0.73 -4.05 -1.01
N THR A 102 -0.11 -4.98 -1.44
CA THR A 102 -1.53 -4.75 -1.68
C THR A 102 -2.25 -4.34 -0.39
N TYR A 103 -3.07 -3.28 -0.48
CA TYR A 103 -3.83 -2.81 0.67
C TYR A 103 -5.13 -3.61 0.79
N SER A 104 -5.12 -4.65 1.63
CA SER A 104 -6.28 -5.52 1.82
C SER A 104 -7.53 -4.78 2.34
N GLU A 105 -7.34 -3.65 3.04
CA GLU A 105 -8.42 -2.77 3.49
C GLU A 105 -9.17 -2.13 2.31
N VAL A 106 -8.43 -1.69 1.28
CA VAL A 106 -8.99 -1.07 0.07
C VAL A 106 -9.65 -2.13 -0.80
N THR A 107 -9.01 -3.29 -0.93
CA THR A 107 -9.56 -4.48 -1.58
C THR A 107 -10.90 -4.91 -0.96
N GLY A 108 -10.99 -4.95 0.36
CA GLY A 108 -12.22 -5.24 1.10
C GLY A 108 -13.31 -4.19 0.86
N ALA A 109 -12.95 -2.90 0.91
CA ALA A 109 -13.89 -1.81 0.65
C ALA A 109 -14.46 -1.84 -0.78
N VAL A 110 -13.63 -2.12 -1.79
CA VAL A 110 -14.05 -2.27 -3.19
C VAL A 110 -14.96 -3.48 -3.37
N THR A 111 -14.69 -4.56 -2.63
CA THR A 111 -15.52 -5.76 -2.61
C THR A 111 -16.94 -5.48 -2.11
N LEU A 112 -17.06 -4.68 -1.06
CA LEU A 112 -18.34 -4.27 -0.48
C LEU A 112 -19.10 -3.25 -1.35
N THR A 113 -18.39 -2.25 -1.86
CA THR A 113 -18.98 -1.13 -2.61
C THR A 113 -19.26 -1.47 -4.08
N ARG A 114 -18.72 -2.58 -4.59
CA ARG A 114 -18.79 -3.01 -5.99
C ARG A 114 -18.33 -1.97 -7.01
N ALA A 115 -17.51 -1.01 -6.59
CA ALA A 115 -16.99 0.06 -7.43
C ALA A 115 -15.64 -0.35 -8.05
N PHE A 116 -15.65 -1.26 -9.02
CA PHE A 116 -14.44 -1.83 -9.62
C PHE A 116 -13.79 -0.97 -10.72
N ASN A 117 -14.25 0.26 -10.92
CA ASN A 117 -13.80 1.08 -12.03
C ASN A 117 -12.45 1.76 -11.69
N PRO A 118 -11.35 1.41 -12.39
CA PRO A 118 -10.02 1.99 -12.14
C PRO A 118 -9.97 3.49 -12.48
N LYS A 119 -10.90 4.01 -13.29
CA LYS A 119 -10.99 5.44 -13.63
C LYS A 119 -11.38 6.30 -12.42
N VAL A 120 -12.12 5.74 -11.47
CA VAL A 120 -12.49 6.41 -10.21
C VAL A 120 -11.24 6.61 -9.32
N HIS A 121 -10.22 5.78 -9.50
CA HIS A 121 -8.94 5.81 -8.79
C HIS A 121 -7.81 6.51 -9.60
N GLY A 122 -8.15 7.28 -10.64
CA GLY A 122 -7.27 8.29 -11.29
C GLY A 122 -6.46 7.86 -12.52
N ARG A 123 -6.89 8.25 -13.73
CA ARG A 123 -6.24 8.13 -15.07
C ARG A 123 -6.02 6.73 -15.66
N GLY A 124 -6.52 6.54 -16.88
CA GLY A 124 -6.60 5.28 -17.61
C GLY A 124 -5.28 4.81 -18.22
N SER A 125 -5.03 3.53 -18.05
CA SER A 125 -4.27 2.69 -18.96
C SER A 125 -4.71 1.26 -18.65
N ASP A 126 -5.30 0.58 -19.63
CA ASP A 126 -5.97 -0.73 -19.50
C ASP A 126 -4.99 -1.88 -19.15
N TYR A 127 -3.70 -1.59 -18.95
CA TYR A 127 -2.69 -2.50 -18.40
C TYR A 127 -2.48 -2.35 -16.87
N CYS A 128 -3.10 -1.34 -16.26
CA CYS A 128 -2.96 -0.95 -14.86
C CYS A 128 -4.15 -1.40 -13.98
N ASP A 129 -4.97 -2.34 -14.47
CA ASP A 129 -6.16 -2.86 -13.78
C ASP A 129 -5.84 -3.60 -12.47
N CYS A 130 -4.60 -4.06 -12.30
CA CYS A 130 -4.12 -4.70 -11.06
C CYS A 130 -3.13 -3.84 -10.26
N ALA A 131 -2.23 -3.12 -10.95
CA ALA A 131 -1.09 -2.48 -10.30
C ALA A 131 -1.46 -1.33 -9.34
N ARG A 132 -2.69 -0.79 -9.43
CA ARG A 132 -3.13 0.33 -8.59
C ARG A 132 -3.97 -0.09 -7.37
N ILE A 133 -4.27 -1.38 -7.26
CA ILE A 133 -4.69 -1.99 -5.99
C ILE A 133 -3.44 -2.35 -5.16
N CYS A 134 -2.28 -2.50 -5.81
CA CYS A 134 -1.02 -2.95 -5.22
C CYS A 134 -0.18 -1.85 -4.54
N VAL A 135 -0.58 -0.57 -4.61
CA VAL A 135 0.13 0.58 -3.99
C VAL A 135 -0.85 1.56 -3.37
#